data_AF-A0A821D575-F1
#
_entry.id   AF-A0A821D575-F1
#
_cell.length_a   1.000
_cell.length_b   1.000
_cell.length_c   1.000
_cell.angle_alpha   90.00
_cell.angle_beta   90.00
_cell.angle_gamma   90.00
#
_symmetry.space_group_name_H-M   'P 1'
#
loop_
_entity.id
_entity.type
_entity.pdbx_description
1 polymer ?
#
loop_
_entity_poly.entity_id
_entity_poly.type
_entity_poly.pdbx_seq_one_letter_code
_entity_poly.pdbx_strand_id
1 'polypeptide(L)' 'MDDQRYLYVSDTGKQEVKRYQSGEQIVTLVVGGNGNGGGLNQLNVPEYLFVDRDHSV' A
#
# COMPACT_ATOMS: atom_id res chain seq x y z
N MET A 1 -4.14 -0.69 -11.04
CA MET A 1 -2.81 -0.35 -11.57
C MET A 1 -2.89 1.09 -12.02
N ASP A 2 -1.97 1.94 -11.59
CA ASP A 2 -1.99 3.37 -11.92
C ASP A 2 -1.37 3.68 -13.29
N ASP A 3 -1.35 4.95 -13.68
CA ASP A 3 -0.80 5.44 -14.96
C ASP A 3 0.73 5.21 -15.08
N GLN A 4 1.42 4.98 -13.95
CA GLN A 4 2.84 4.63 -13.87
C GLN A 4 3.09 3.11 -13.86
N ARG A 5 2.02 2.30 -13.96
CA ARG A 5 2.04 0.82 -13.90
C ARG A 5 2.43 0.25 -12.53
N TYR A 6 2.12 0.97 -11.46
CA TYR A 6 2.15 0.43 -10.10
C TYR A 6 0.86 -0.31 -9.77
N LEU A 7 1.00 -1.51 -9.20
CA LEU A 7 -0.07 -2.26 -8.56
C LEU A 7 0.07 -2.08 -7.04
N TYR A 8 -0.98 -1.57 -6.41
CA TYR A 8 -1.07 -1.44 -4.96
C TYR A 8 -1.83 -2.62 -4.39
N VAL A 9 -1.29 -3.22 -3.33
CA VAL A 9 -1.86 -4.38 -2.66
C VAL A 9 -1.96 -4.07 -1.18
N SER A 10 -3.16 -4.25 -0.63
CA SER A 10 -3.39 -4.21 0.80
C SER A 10 -3.26 -5.62 1.38
N ASP A 11 -2.41 -5.77 2.39
CA ASP A 11 -2.28 -6.99 3.18
C ASP A 11 -2.90 -6.74 4.55
N THR A 12 -4.18 -7.10 4.69
CA THR A 12 -4.93 -6.98 5.95
C THR A 12 -4.36 -7.87 7.05
N GLY A 13 -3.75 -9.00 6.71
CA GLY A 13 -3.11 -9.88 7.69
C GLY A 13 -1.87 -9.23 8.31
N LYS A 14 -1.12 -8.45 7.51
CA LYS A 14 0.10 -7.76 7.95
C LYS A 14 -0.10 -6.30 8.33
N GLN A 15 -1.29 -5.73 8.09
CA GLN A 15 -1.56 -4.32 8.32
C GLN A 15 -0.60 -3.44 7.51
N GLU A 16 -0.44 -3.76 6.22
CA GLU A 16 0.53 -3.14 5.31
C GLU A 16 -0.08 -2.85 3.94
N VAL A 17 0.41 -1.79 3.29
CA VAL A 17 0.17 -1.53 1.87
C VAL A 17 1.50 -1.55 1.12
N LYS A 18 1.55 -2.32 0.04
CA LYS A 18 2.74 -2.45 -0.82
C LYS A 18 2.41 -2.01 -2.23
N ARG A 19 3.41 -1.52 -2.94
CA ARG A 19 3.33 -1.28 -4.38
C ARG A 19 4.35 -2.12 -5.15
N TYR A 20 3.94 -2.56 -6.33
CA TYR A 20 4.69 -3.37 -7.27
C TYR A 20 4.71 -2.67 -8.62
N GLN A 21 5.88 -2.49 -9.22
CA GLN A 21 5.97 -1.95 -10.58
C GLN A 21 6.05 -3.10 -11.58
N SER A 22 5.28 -3.03 -12.66
CA SER A 22 5.37 -4.05 -13.72
C SER A 22 6.78 -4.08 -14.32
N GLY A 23 7.41 -5.26 -14.27
CA GLY A 23 8.78 -5.48 -14.77
C GLY A 23 9.89 -5.31 -13.74
N GLU A 24 9.57 -4.88 -12.52
CA GLU A 24 10.53 -4.82 -11.41
C GLU A 24 10.27 -5.93 -10.38
N GLN A 25 11.33 -6.47 -9.80
CA GLN A 25 11.25 -7.45 -8.71
C GLN A 25 11.23 -6.78 -7.32
N ILE A 26 11.36 -5.45 -7.27
CA ILE A 26 11.44 -4.70 -6.02
C ILE A 26 10.02 -4.37 -5.54
N VAL A 27 9.73 -4.74 -4.30
CA VAL A 27 8.48 -4.42 -3.62
C VAL A 27 8.73 -3.25 -2.68
N THR A 28 7.96 -2.17 -2.82
CA THR A 28 8.06 -1.01 -1.92
C THR A 28 6.94 -1.08 -0.89
N LEU A 29 7.31 -1.04 0.40
CA LEU A 29 6.34 -0.80 1.48
C LEU A 29 5.94 0.68 1.44
N VAL A 30 4.65 0.95 1.25
CA VAL A 30 4.11 2.31 1.19
C VAL A 30 3.79 2.81 2.61
N VAL A 31 3.12 1.98 3.40
CA VAL A 31 2.75 2.29 4.79
C VAL A 31 2.42 0.99 5.54
N GLY A 32 2.56 1.01 6.88
CA GLY A 32 2.27 -0.13 7.75
C GLY A 32 3.53 -0.82 8.29
N GLY A 33 3.37 -2.07 8.72
CA GLY A 33 4.47 -2.90 9.26
C GLY A 33 4.72 -2.71 10.76
N ASN A 34 3.91 -1.89 11.43
CA ASN A 34 3.97 -1.62 12.88
C ASN A 34 2.76 -2.17 13.64
N GLY A 35 2.07 -3.15 13.03
CA GLY A 35 0.84 -3.73 13.58
C GLY A 35 -0.37 -2.81 13.50
N ASN A 36 -1.46 -3.28 14.11
CA ASN A 36 -2.75 -2.60 14.11
C ASN A 36 -2.75 -1.41 15.08
N GLY A 37 -3.26 -0.26 14.64
CA GLY A 37 -3.44 0.90 15.53
C GLY A 37 -3.69 2.22 14.81
N GLY A 38 -3.80 3.30 15.58
CA GLY A 38 -4.05 4.67 15.10
C GLY A 38 -2.81 5.56 15.07
N GLY A 39 -1.61 5.00 15.24
CA GLY A 39 -0.36 5.75 15.10
C GLY A 39 -0.05 6.11 13.65
N LEU A 40 0.82 7.10 13.44
CA LEU A 40 1.14 7.63 12.10
C LEU A 40 1.63 6.59 11.08
N ASN A 41 2.20 5.47 11.54
CA ASN A 41 2.71 4.40 10.68
C ASN A 41 1.99 3.06 10.91
N GLN A 42 0.76 3.10 11.45
CA GLN A 42 -0.07 1.93 11.70
C GLN A 42 -1.32 1.97 10.82
N LEU A 43 -1.76 0.80 10.37
CA LEU A 43 -3.01 0.63 9.65
C LEU A 43 -3.97 -0.19 10.51
N ASN A 44 -5.27 0.05 10.36
CA ASN A 44 -6.29 -0.74 11.04
C ASN A 44 -7.21 -1.40 10.02
N VAL A 45 -6.87 -2.64 9.65
CA VAL A 45 -7.61 -3.49 8.71
C VAL A 45 -7.84 -2.75 7.38
N PRO A 46 -6.77 -2.48 6.61
CA PRO A 46 -6.90 -1.76 5.35
C PRO A 46 -7.59 -2.65 4.30
N GLU A 47 -8.88 -2.44 4.05
CA GLU A 47 -9.66 -3.28 3.11
C GLU A 47 -9.81 -2.68 1.71
N TYR A 48 -9.88 -1.35 1.63
CA TYR A 48 -10.13 -0.64 0.38
C TYR A 48 -8.97 0.32 0.09
N LEU A 49 -8.49 0.27 -1.15
CA LEU A 49 -7.48 1.18 -1.67
C LEU A 49 -8.04 1.93 -2.86
N PHE A 50 -7.87 3.25 -2.87
CA PHE A 50 -8.11 4.11 -4.02
C PHE A 50 -6.83 4.90 -4.27
N VAL A 51 -6.42 4.99 -5.52
CA VAL A 51 -5.26 5.79 -5.93
C VAL A 51 -5.81 6.99 -6.69
N ASP A 52 -5.56 8.19 -6.19
CA ASP A 52 -5.98 9.40 -6.90
C ASP A 52 -5.07 9.69 -8.10
N ARG A 53 -5.48 10.63 -8.96
CA ARG A 53 -4.70 11.02 -10.15
C ARG A 53 -3.45 11.84 -9.81
N ASP A 54 -3.33 12.32 -8.59
CA ASP A 54 -2.12 12.98 -8.09
C ASP A 54 -1.13 11.95 -7.50
N HIS A 55 -1.45 10.65 -7.58
CA HIS A 55 -0.69 9.51 -7.05
C HIS A 55 -0.62 9.46 -5.52
N SER A 56 -1.52 10.15 -4.83
CA SER A 56 -1.70 9.98 -3.39
C SER A 56 -2.56 8.74 -3.13
N VAL A 57 -2.17 7.95 -2.14
CA VAL A 57 -2.89 6.75 -1.64
C VAL A 57 -3.44 7.08 -0.27
#